data_AF-A0A101DBE5-F1
#
_entry.id   AF-A0A101DBE5-F1
#
_cell.length_a   1.000
_cell.length_b   1.000
_cell.length_c   1.000
_cell.angle_alpha   90.00
_cell.angle_beta   90.00
_cell.angle_gamma   90.00
#
_symmetry.space_group_name_H-M   'P 1'
#
loop_
_entity.id
_entity.type
_entity.pdbx_description
1 polymer ?
#
loop_
_entity_poly.entity_id
_entity_poly.type
_entity_poly.pdbx_seq_one_letter_code
_entity_poly.pdbx_strand_id
1 'polypeptide(L)'
;LEKFREIVAAQGGDESVKAEDVAVGDKTYTLTSQVEGAVVSVNNKSIVKIARTAGAPKDKGAGVYVHKKRGEVVKVGDPLLTIYAEKEWKLDNAIEVANTERPIVVSGMVLEVYGRRGV
;
A
#
# COMPACT_ATOMS: atom_id res chain seq x y z
N LEU A 1 4.85 -0.63 25.63
CA LEU A 1 3.90 0.48 25.36
C LEU A 1 4.08 1.64 26.34
N GLU A 2 4.30 1.38 27.63
CA GLU A 2 4.54 2.41 28.66
C GLU A 2 5.59 3.45 28.24
N LYS A 3 6.79 3.02 27.80
CA LYS A 3 7.84 3.94 27.32
C LYS A 3 7.45 4.79 26.11
N PHE A 4 6.56 4.31 25.24
CA PHE A 4 6.08 5.13 24.12
C PHE A 4 5.18 6.27 24.63
N ARG A 5 4.32 5.99 25.63
CA ARG A 5 3.47 7.01 26.26
C ARG A 5 4.27 8.07 26.99
N GLU A 6 5.32 7.66 27.72
CA GLU A 6 6.25 8.62 28.35
C GLU A 6 6.87 9.57 27.32
N ILE A 7 7.27 9.06 26.14
CA ILE A 7 7.83 9.89 25.05
C ILE A 7 6.76 10.84 24.50
N VAL A 8 5.53 10.35 24.27
CA VAL A 8 4.41 11.19 23.77
C VAL A 8 4.12 12.33 24.75
N ALA A 9 4.01 12.03 26.05
CA ALA A 9 3.80 13.03 27.09
C ALA A 9 4.96 14.04 27.17
N ALA A 10 6.21 13.55 27.09
CA ALA A 10 7.40 14.42 27.08
C ALA A 10 7.47 15.35 25.87
N GLN A 11 6.84 14.98 24.75
CA GLN A 11 6.71 15.81 23.54
C GLN A 11 5.45 16.70 23.54
N GLY A 12 4.66 16.68 24.62
CA GLY A 12 3.42 17.46 24.76
C GLY A 12 2.19 16.86 24.09
N GLY A 13 2.24 15.58 23.72
CA GLY A 13 1.09 14.84 23.18
C GLY A 13 0.22 14.21 24.27
N ASP A 14 -0.97 13.76 23.88
CA ASP A 14 -1.90 13.03 24.76
C ASP A 14 -1.48 11.55 24.87
N GLU A 15 -1.11 11.10 26.07
CA GLU A 15 -0.71 9.72 26.33
C GLU A 15 -1.86 8.70 26.29
N SER A 16 -3.10 9.19 26.37
CA SER A 16 -4.32 8.39 26.33
C SER A 16 -4.79 8.09 24.90
N VAL A 17 -4.16 8.72 23.89
CA VAL A 17 -4.48 8.53 22.47
C VAL A 17 -4.41 7.06 22.07
N LYS A 18 -5.40 6.62 21.29
CA LYS A 18 -5.47 5.27 20.74
C LYS A 18 -5.13 5.29 19.26
N ALA A 19 -4.78 4.13 18.72
CA ALA A 19 -4.46 4.00 17.30
C ALA A 19 -5.67 4.36 16.42
N GLU A 20 -6.88 4.08 16.90
CA GLU A 20 -8.14 4.35 16.19
C GLU A 20 -8.51 5.85 16.18
N ASP A 21 -7.93 6.65 17.08
CA ASP A 21 -8.19 8.10 17.16
C ASP A 21 -7.42 8.87 16.07
N VAL A 22 -6.45 8.23 15.40
CA VAL A 22 -5.64 8.85 14.34
C VAL A 22 -6.45 8.91 13.05
N ALA A 23 -6.85 10.11 12.66
CA ALA A 23 -7.59 10.34 11.43
C ALA A 23 -6.76 9.99 10.17
N VAL A 24 -7.39 9.26 9.25
CA VAL A 24 -6.87 8.96 7.91
C VAL A 24 -7.72 9.68 6.85
N GLY A 25 -7.18 9.81 5.65
CA GLY A 25 -7.89 10.44 4.53
C GLY A 25 -9.21 9.74 4.21
N ASP A 26 -10.24 10.52 3.92
CA ASP A 26 -11.60 10.03 3.65
C ASP A 26 -11.78 9.54 2.21
N LYS A 27 -10.87 9.91 1.30
CA LYS A 27 -10.87 9.44 -0.08
C LYS A 27 -9.97 8.22 -0.18
N THR A 28 -10.53 7.11 -0.64
CA THR A 28 -9.82 5.83 -0.67
C THR A 28 -9.98 5.10 -1.98
N TYR A 29 -8.92 4.42 -2.39
CA TYR A 29 -8.94 3.50 -3.52
C TYR A 29 -8.10 2.27 -3.19
N THR A 30 -8.63 1.08 -3.47
CA THR A 30 -7.92 -0.18 -3.24
C THR A 30 -7.55 -0.82 -4.57
N LEU A 31 -6.26 -0.93 -4.82
CA LEU A 31 -5.70 -1.72 -5.92
C LEU A 31 -5.83 -3.21 -5.56
N THR A 32 -6.52 -3.96 -6.42
CA THR A 32 -6.75 -5.40 -6.26
C THR A 32 -5.95 -6.22 -7.28
N SER A 33 -5.66 -7.46 -6.93
CA SER A 33 -4.97 -8.38 -7.83
C SER A 33 -5.84 -8.75 -9.02
N GLN A 34 -5.30 -8.61 -10.23
CA GLN A 34 -5.98 -8.99 -11.47
C GLN A 34 -5.79 -10.48 -11.83
N VAL A 35 -4.84 -11.15 -11.15
CA VAL A 35 -4.50 -12.55 -11.38
C VAL A 35 -4.34 -13.28 -10.05
N GLU A 36 -4.47 -14.61 -10.08
CA GLU A 36 -4.05 -15.45 -8.97
C GLU A 36 -2.55 -15.75 -9.04
N GLY A 37 -1.92 -15.97 -7.88
CA GLY A 37 -0.49 -16.26 -7.82
C GLY A 37 0.14 -15.86 -6.50
N ALA A 38 1.41 -15.49 -6.54
CA ALA A 38 2.16 -15.00 -5.38
C ALA A 38 2.78 -13.63 -5.66
N VAL A 39 2.87 -12.80 -4.63
CA VAL A 39 3.57 -11.51 -4.71
C VAL A 39 5.07 -11.75 -4.87
N VAL A 40 5.62 -11.45 -6.04
CA VAL A 40 7.04 -11.67 -6.34
C VAL A 40 7.91 -10.46 -6.00
N SER A 41 7.34 -9.25 -6.08
CA SER A 41 8.05 -8.01 -5.78
C SER A 41 7.12 -6.91 -5.28
N VAL A 42 7.67 -6.08 -4.39
CA VAL A 42 7.06 -4.84 -3.90
C VAL A 42 8.06 -3.71 -4.13
N ASN A 43 7.69 -2.69 -4.91
CA ASN A 43 8.58 -1.59 -5.29
C ASN A 43 8.39 -0.38 -4.37
N ASN A 44 9.37 -0.18 -3.48
CA ASN A 44 9.36 0.92 -2.52
C ASN A 44 9.36 2.31 -3.19
N LYS A 45 10.06 2.49 -4.33
CA LYS A 45 10.09 3.79 -5.03
C LYS A 45 8.70 4.16 -5.56
N SER A 46 8.01 3.18 -6.14
CA SER A 46 6.64 3.34 -6.63
C SER A 46 5.67 3.62 -5.48
N ILE A 47 5.77 2.88 -4.36
CA ILE A 47 4.96 3.12 -3.15
C ILE A 47 5.14 4.55 -2.63
N VAL A 48 6.39 5.02 -2.49
CA VAL A 48 6.68 6.38 -2.02
C VAL A 48 6.11 7.43 -2.98
N LYS A 49 6.21 7.20 -4.30
CA LYS A 49 5.66 8.11 -5.32
C LYS A 49 4.14 8.19 -5.24
N ILE A 50 3.46 7.06 -5.06
CA ILE A 50 1.99 7.00 -4.90
C ILE A 50 1.57 7.76 -3.64
N ALA A 51 2.19 7.48 -2.49
CA ALA A 51 1.86 8.15 -1.23
C ALA A 51 2.07 9.67 -1.29
N ARG A 52 3.16 10.12 -1.93
CA ARG A 52 3.42 11.55 -2.15
C ARG A 52 2.40 12.20 -3.07
N THR A 53 2.00 11.50 -4.13
CA THR A 53 0.97 11.98 -5.07
C THR A 53 -0.38 12.10 -4.38
N ALA A 54 -0.72 11.17 -3.48
CA ALA A 54 -1.93 11.22 -2.66
C ALA A 54 -1.96 12.40 -1.67
N GLY A 55 -0.81 13.03 -1.38
CA GLY A 55 -0.71 14.25 -0.58
C GLY A 55 0.27 14.19 0.60
N ALA A 56 0.83 13.01 0.90
CA ALA A 56 1.78 12.87 1.99
C ALA A 56 3.09 13.64 1.71
N PRO A 57 3.74 14.23 2.73
CA PRO A 57 3.38 14.26 4.14
C PRO A 57 2.61 15.54 4.56
N LYS A 58 2.19 16.36 3.59
CA LYS A 58 1.50 17.64 3.86
C LYS A 58 0.09 17.39 4.38
N ASP A 59 -0.62 16.49 3.71
CA ASP A 59 -1.90 15.94 4.14
C ASP A 59 -1.57 14.73 5.03
N LYS A 60 -1.91 14.77 6.32
CA LYS A 60 -1.47 13.75 7.30
C LYS A 60 -2.27 12.46 7.20
N GLY A 61 -3.53 12.55 6.78
CA GLY A 61 -4.36 11.39 6.50
C GLY A 61 -4.00 10.70 5.18
N ALA A 62 -3.21 11.35 4.32
CA ALA A 62 -2.81 10.77 3.04
C ALA A 62 -1.66 9.75 3.20
N GLY A 63 -1.70 8.68 2.42
CA GLY A 63 -0.70 7.63 2.47
C GLY A 63 -1.13 6.37 1.74
N VAL A 64 -0.47 5.25 2.06
CA VAL A 64 -0.85 3.94 1.55
C VAL A 64 -0.82 2.89 2.66
N TYR A 65 -1.69 1.90 2.53
CA TYR A 65 -1.68 0.69 3.34
C TYR A 65 -1.38 -0.52 2.44
N VAL A 66 -0.33 -1.25 2.77
CA VAL A 66 0.10 -2.43 2.01
C VAL A 66 -0.52 -3.67 2.63
N HIS A 67 -1.41 -4.33 1.90
CA HIS A 67 -2.13 -5.53 2.37
C HIS A 67 -1.33 -6.81 2.20
N LYS A 68 -0.48 -6.88 1.16
CA LYS A 68 0.26 -8.08 0.79
C LYS A 68 1.75 -7.79 0.63
N LYS A 69 2.56 -8.63 1.26
CA LYS A 69 4.01 -8.62 1.22
C LYS A 69 4.51 -9.70 0.25
N ARG A 70 5.79 -9.60 -0.10
CA ARG A 70 6.48 -10.58 -0.94
C ARG A 70 6.33 -11.99 -0.36
N GLY A 71 6.00 -12.95 -1.22
CA GLY A 71 5.82 -14.36 -0.88
C GLY A 71 4.38 -14.72 -0.50
N GLU A 72 3.51 -13.75 -0.24
CA GLU A 72 2.11 -14.04 0.05
C GLU A 72 1.34 -14.45 -1.21
N VAL A 73 0.52 -15.49 -1.07
CA VAL A 73 -0.40 -15.94 -2.12
C VAL A 73 -1.62 -15.01 -2.16
N VAL A 74 -2.07 -14.73 -3.37
CA VAL A 74 -3.22 -13.88 -3.66
C VAL A 74 -4.13 -14.52 -4.69
N LYS A 75 -5.42 -14.25 -4.57
CA LYS A 75 -6.44 -14.57 -5.58
C LYS A 75 -6.82 -13.32 -6.37
N VAL A 76 -7.50 -13.53 -7.50
CA VAL A 76 -8.13 -12.43 -8.23
C VAL A 76 -9.08 -11.69 -7.28
N GLY A 77 -8.97 -10.36 -7.25
CA GLY A 77 -9.76 -9.49 -6.38
C GLY A 77 -9.17 -9.23 -5.00
N ASP A 78 -8.14 -9.98 -4.56
CA ASP A 78 -7.51 -9.73 -3.26
C ASP A 78 -6.90 -8.31 -3.21
N PRO A 79 -7.05 -7.58 -2.09
CA PRO A 79 -6.48 -6.26 -1.94
C PRO A 79 -4.95 -6.35 -1.88
N LEU A 80 -4.26 -5.50 -2.63
CA LEU A 80 -2.81 -5.40 -2.66
C LEU A 80 -2.34 -4.14 -1.92
N LEU A 81 -2.94 -3.01 -2.25
CA LEU A 81 -2.57 -1.69 -1.75
C LEU A 81 -3.82 -0.81 -1.65
N THR A 82 -4.07 -0.17 -0.51
CA THR A 82 -5.06 0.91 -0.39
C THR A 82 -4.36 2.25 -0.34
N ILE A 83 -4.84 3.20 -1.13
CA ILE A 83 -4.39 4.59 -1.17
C ILE A 83 -5.40 5.42 -0.37
N TYR A 84 -4.91 6.28 0.52
CA TYR A 84 -5.70 7.24 1.28
C TYR A 84 -5.31 8.65 0.85
N ALA A 85 -6.29 9.53 0.68
CA ALA A 85 -6.10 10.95 0.37
C ALA A 85 -7.18 11.80 1.07
N GLU A 86 -6.89 13.08 1.30
CA GLU A 86 -7.85 14.05 1.85
C GLU A 86 -8.60 14.83 0.74
N LYS A 87 -8.19 14.67 -0.52
CA LYS A 87 -8.76 15.38 -1.68
C LYS A 87 -8.91 14.44 -2.87
N GLU A 88 -10.07 14.47 -3.51
CA GLU A 88 -10.42 13.58 -4.63
C GLU A 88 -9.39 13.63 -5.76
N TRP A 89 -9.06 14.83 -6.25
CA TRP A 89 -8.12 15.00 -7.36
C TRP A 89 -6.70 14.48 -7.04
N LYS A 90 -6.32 14.41 -5.75
CA LYS A 90 -5.04 13.80 -5.35
C LYS A 90 -5.12 12.28 -5.38
N LEU A 91 -6.27 11.73 -4.99
CA LEU A 91 -6.53 10.29 -5.12
C LEU A 91 -6.48 9.88 -6.60
N ASP A 92 -7.17 10.60 -7.48
CA ASP A 92 -7.19 10.32 -8.92
C ASP A 92 -5.77 10.26 -9.51
N ASN A 93 -4.97 11.30 -9.25
CA ASN A 93 -3.57 11.33 -9.68
C ASN A 93 -2.75 10.16 -9.10
N ALA A 94 -2.99 9.78 -7.84
CA ALA A 94 -2.28 8.67 -7.22
C ALA A 94 -2.68 7.31 -7.82
N ILE A 95 -3.93 7.14 -8.23
CA ILE A 95 -4.42 5.96 -8.95
C ILE A 95 -3.72 5.83 -10.31
N GLU A 96 -3.62 6.92 -11.07
CA GLU A 96 -2.90 6.93 -12.36
C GLU A 96 -1.44 6.50 -12.20
N VAL A 97 -0.76 7.03 -11.17
CA VAL A 97 0.62 6.64 -10.84
C VAL A 97 0.67 5.16 -10.45
N ALA A 98 -0.26 4.67 -9.63
CA ALA A 98 -0.28 3.27 -9.19
C ALA A 98 -0.47 2.30 -10.38
N ASN A 99 -1.33 2.64 -11.33
CA ASN A 99 -1.57 1.84 -12.54
C ASN A 99 -0.34 1.81 -13.45
N THR A 100 0.37 2.94 -13.56
CA THR A 100 1.56 3.05 -14.41
C THR A 100 2.77 2.34 -13.80
N GLU A 101 3.00 2.53 -12.51
CA GLU A 101 4.20 2.07 -11.82
C GLU A 101 4.12 0.61 -11.35
N ARG A 102 2.90 0.05 -11.25
CA ARG A 102 2.64 -1.32 -10.79
C ARG A 102 3.43 -1.68 -9.51
N PRO A 103 3.08 -1.05 -8.36
CA PRO A 103 3.90 -1.12 -7.15
C PRO A 103 4.05 -2.52 -6.55
N ILE A 104 3.11 -3.43 -6.84
CA ILE A 104 3.10 -4.81 -6.39
C ILE A 104 2.90 -5.70 -7.61
N VAL A 105 3.82 -6.65 -7.81
CA VAL A 105 3.78 -7.59 -8.93
C VAL A 105 3.40 -8.96 -8.41
N VAL A 106 2.37 -9.53 -9.03
CA VAL A 106 1.89 -10.88 -8.78
C VAL A 106 2.28 -11.74 -9.98
N SER A 107 2.95 -12.86 -9.72
CA SER A 107 3.25 -13.87 -10.75
C SER A 107 2.35 -15.07 -10.53
N GLY A 108 1.80 -15.62 -11.62
CA GLY A 108 1.02 -16.86 -11.59
C GLY A 108 1.84 -18.05 -11.08
N MET A 109 1.15 -19.15 -10.74
CA MET A 109 1.75 -20.37 -10.17
C MET A 109 2.60 -21.20 -11.16
N VAL A 110 3.03 -20.63 -12.29
CA VAL A 110 3.98 -21.29 -13.20
C VAL A 110 5.32 -20.58 -13.08
N LEU A 111 6.20 -21.13 -12.25
CA LEU A 111 7.55 -20.59 -12.02
C LEU A 111 8.51 -20.90 -13.19
N GLU A 112 8.22 -21.91 -14.01
CA GLU A 112 8.92 -22.20 -15.28
C GLU A 112 8.12 -23.26 -16.06
N VAL A 113 7.77 -23.00 -17.33
CA VAL A 113 7.45 -24.09 -18.27
C VAL A 113 8.77 -24.47 -18.91
N TYR A 114 9.40 -25.57 -18.45
CA TYR A 114 10.47 -26.18 -19.22
C TYR A 114 9.88 -26.68 -20.54
N GLY A 115 10.14 -25.93 -21.61
CA GLY A 115 9.72 -26.28 -22.96
C GLY A 115 10.20 -27.69 -23.29
N ARG A 116 9.27 -28.53 -23.74
CA ARG A 116 9.55 -29.79 -24.43
C ARG A 116 10.68 -29.56 -25.42
N ARG A 117 11.83 -30.22 -25.21
CA ARG A 117 12.81 -30.44 -26.28
C ARG A 117 12.07 -31.22 -27.35
N GLY A 118 11.75 -30.55 -28.45
CA GLY A 118 11.48 -31.24 -29.71
C GLY A 118 12.78 -31.91 -30.14
N VAL A 119 12.75 -33.24 -30.19
CA VAL A 119 13.38 -34.04 -31.24
C VAL A 119 12.39 -35.15 -31.56
#